data_AF-A0A5B0NHI4-F1
#
_entry.id   AF-A0A5B0NHI4-F1
#
_cell.length_a   1.000
_cell.length_b   1.000
_cell.length_c   1.000
_cell.angle_alpha   90.00
_cell.angle_beta   90.00
_cell.angle_gamma   90.00
#
_symmetry.space_group_name_H-M   'P 1'
#
loop_
_entity.id
_entity.type
_entity.pdbx_description
1 polymer ?
#
loop_
_entity_poly.entity_id
_entity_poly.type
_entity_poly.pdbx_seq_one_letter_code
_entity_poly.pdbx_strand_id
1 'polypeptide(L)'
;MSERSSTLAKHMTIIDRPFRYNDMVFWCAYDAYVYAFEEYYSYVRAGDMSEEGITAVAMHNALVARCRYLPSMREDVRKDPHIVWGESDVPDLSGQPASKAKEALFSHWSKYVATAATVFIALFHRWYQQEMEY
;
A
#
# COMPACT_ATOMS: atom_id res chain seq x y z
N MET A 1 18.81 12.44 13.54
CA MET A 1 17.50 12.33 12.89
C MET A 1 17.32 10.86 12.56
N SER A 2 16.21 10.25 12.98
CA SER A 2 15.84 8.90 12.52
C SER A 2 15.63 8.95 11.00
N GLU A 3 16.23 8.05 10.25
CA GLU A 3 16.05 7.97 8.80
C GLU A 3 14.63 7.45 8.51
N ARG A 4 13.80 8.28 7.86
CA ARG A 4 12.42 7.92 7.47
C ARG A 4 12.43 7.19 6.14
N SER A 5 11.59 6.17 6.01
CA SER A 5 11.40 5.48 4.74
C SER A 5 10.47 6.27 3.81
N SER A 6 10.92 6.55 2.59
CA SER A 6 10.08 7.11 1.51
C SER A 6 9.63 6.04 0.50
N THR A 7 10.03 4.78 0.69
CA THR A 7 9.88 3.73 -0.33
C THR A 7 8.42 3.42 -0.62
N LEU A 8 7.61 3.13 0.41
CA LEU A 8 6.18 2.86 0.21
C LEU A 8 5.42 4.11 -0.24
N ALA A 9 5.85 5.30 0.21
CA ALA A 9 5.28 6.57 -0.20
C ALA A 9 5.42 6.78 -1.72
N LYS A 10 6.62 6.52 -2.25
CA LYS A 10 6.91 6.56 -3.68
C LYS A 10 6.14 5.50 -4.44
N HIS A 11 6.12 4.26 -3.95
CA HIS A 11 5.40 3.16 -4.60
C HIS A 11 3.89 3.33 -4.58
N MET A 12 3.35 4.12 -3.66
CA MET A 12 1.94 4.50 -3.68
C MET A 12 1.59 5.36 -4.90
N THR A 13 2.47 6.27 -5.34
CA THR A 13 2.14 7.29 -6.35
C THR A 13 2.83 7.11 -7.68
N ILE A 14 3.92 6.35 -7.76
CA ILE A 14 4.64 6.13 -9.01
C ILE A 14 3.78 5.37 -10.01
N ILE A 15 3.80 5.84 -11.26
CA ILE A 15 3.17 5.20 -12.41
C ILE A 15 4.27 4.43 -13.13
N ASP A 16 4.16 3.10 -13.20
CA ASP A 16 5.18 2.23 -13.83
C ASP A 16 4.57 1.06 -14.63
N ARG A 17 4.75 -0.21 -14.22
CA ARG A 17 4.14 -1.36 -14.89
C ARG A 17 2.74 -1.60 -14.33
N PRO A 18 1.80 -2.03 -15.18
CA PRO A 18 0.47 -2.35 -14.72
C PRO A 18 0.50 -3.57 -13.78
N PHE A 19 -0.38 -3.56 -12.80
CA PHE A 19 -0.62 -4.68 -11.90
C PHE A 19 -2.13 -4.93 -11.79
N ARG A 20 -2.50 -6.14 -11.36
CA ARG A 20 -3.90 -6.53 -11.22
C ARG A 20 -4.35 -6.53 -9.76
N TYR A 21 -5.57 -6.07 -9.52
CA TYR A 21 -6.28 -6.17 -8.25
C TYR A 21 -7.79 -6.30 -8.52
N ASN A 22 -8.47 -7.29 -7.92
CA ASN A 22 -9.89 -7.58 -8.14
C ASN A 22 -10.33 -7.52 -9.62
N ASP A 23 -9.62 -8.26 -10.48
CA ASP A 23 -9.83 -8.31 -11.94
C ASP A 23 -9.66 -6.99 -12.72
N MET A 24 -9.29 -5.91 -12.03
CA MET A 24 -9.00 -4.60 -12.61
C MET A 24 -7.49 -4.42 -12.79
N VAL A 25 -7.10 -3.57 -13.74
CA VAL A 25 -5.70 -3.22 -14.02
C VAL A 25 -5.44 -1.80 -13.54
N PHE A 26 -4.38 -1.64 -12.76
CA PHE A 26 -3.95 -0.36 -12.20
C PHE A 26 -2.51 -0.06 -12.58
N TRP A 27 -2.18 1.24 -12.69
CA TRP A 27 -0.84 1.70 -13.03
C TRP A 27 -0.10 2.31 -11.83
N CYS A 28 -0.84 2.80 -10.82
CA CYS A 28 -0.28 3.22 -9.53
C CYS A 28 -1.05 2.57 -8.37
N ALA A 29 -0.41 2.43 -7.20
CA ALA A 29 -1.08 1.85 -6.03
C ALA A 29 -2.17 2.78 -5.46
N TYR A 30 -2.04 4.09 -5.62
CA TYR A 30 -3.04 5.04 -5.16
C TYR A 30 -4.39 4.82 -5.83
N ASP A 31 -4.44 4.58 -7.14
CA ASP A 31 -5.70 4.30 -7.84
C ASP A 31 -6.34 2.99 -7.35
N ALA A 32 -5.52 1.94 -7.13
CA ALA A 32 -6.01 0.69 -6.55
C ALA A 32 -6.51 0.87 -5.11
N TYR A 33 -5.86 1.73 -4.34
CA TYR A 33 -6.30 2.10 -2.99
C TYR A 33 -7.64 2.83 -3.03
N VAL A 34 -7.81 3.82 -3.90
CA VAL A 34 -9.08 4.56 -4.05
C VAL A 34 -10.19 3.59 -4.43
N TYR A 35 -9.95 2.72 -5.42
CA TYR A 35 -10.91 1.70 -5.82
C TYR A 35 -11.31 0.78 -4.66
N ALA A 36 -10.34 0.23 -3.92
CA ALA A 36 -10.60 -0.63 -2.77
C ALA A 36 -11.33 0.13 -1.64
N PHE A 37 -10.94 1.37 -1.37
CA PHE A 37 -11.58 2.21 -0.37
C PHE A 37 -13.05 2.47 -0.70
N GLU A 38 -13.35 2.78 -1.95
CA GLU A 38 -14.72 3.00 -2.43
C GLU A 38 -15.56 1.71 -2.39
N GLU A 39 -14.96 0.58 -2.77
CA GLU A 39 -15.59 -0.75 -2.68
C GLU A 39 -15.99 -1.05 -1.22
N TYR A 40 -15.11 -0.76 -0.26
CA TYR A 40 -15.40 -1.01 1.15
C TYR A 40 -16.25 0.08 1.82
N TYR A 41 -16.49 1.22 1.17
CA TYR A 41 -17.23 2.33 1.77
C TYR A 41 -18.70 1.99 2.03
N SER A 42 -19.26 0.98 1.36
CA SER A 42 -20.60 0.48 1.69
C SER A 42 -20.67 -0.11 3.10
N TYR A 43 -19.62 -0.78 3.59
CA TYR A 43 -19.57 -1.33 4.94
C TYR A 43 -19.52 -0.25 6.01
N VAL A 44 -18.89 0.90 5.70
CA VAL A 44 -18.93 2.08 6.59
C VAL A 44 -20.34 2.63 6.71
N ARG A 45 -21.08 2.71 5.58
CA ARG A 45 -22.47 3.17 5.59
C ARG A 45 -23.41 2.21 6.32
N ALA A 46 -23.11 0.92 6.30
CA ALA A 46 -23.84 -0.10 7.05
C ALA A 46 -23.51 -0.12 8.55
N GLY A 47 -22.39 0.49 8.96
CA GLY A 47 -21.92 0.47 10.35
C GLY A 47 -21.08 -0.77 10.71
N ASP A 48 -20.72 -1.59 9.73
CA ASP A 48 -19.97 -2.84 9.92
C ASP A 48 -18.45 -2.59 10.08
N MET A 49 -17.95 -1.48 9.53
CA MET A 49 -16.54 -1.10 9.57
C MET A 49 -16.38 0.40 9.80
N SER A 50 -15.28 0.80 10.45
CA SER A 50 -14.89 2.20 10.54
C SER A 50 -14.16 2.66 9.27
N GLU A 51 -14.16 3.97 9.02
CA GLU A 51 -13.36 4.58 7.93
C GLU A 51 -11.86 4.26 8.09
N GLU A 52 -11.38 4.31 9.34
CA GLU A 52 -10.03 3.88 9.70
C GLU A 52 -9.76 2.41 9.30
N GLY A 53 -10.70 1.51 9.59
CA GLY A 53 -10.58 0.08 9.28
C GLY A 53 -10.53 -0.18 7.78
N ILE A 54 -11.41 0.44 6.99
CA ILE A 54 -11.36 0.29 5.52
C ILE A 54 -10.10 0.92 4.93
N THR A 55 -9.57 1.99 5.53
CA THR A 55 -8.32 2.63 5.09
C THR A 55 -7.15 1.67 5.25
N ALA A 56 -7.06 1.00 6.41
CA ALA A 56 -6.02 0.02 6.68
C ALA A 56 -6.08 -1.14 5.67
N VAL A 57 -7.26 -1.68 5.41
CA VAL A 57 -7.46 -2.79 4.47
C VAL A 57 -7.17 -2.36 3.03
N ALA A 58 -7.69 -1.22 2.58
CA ALA A 58 -7.47 -0.72 1.23
C ALA A 58 -5.98 -0.45 0.96
N MET A 59 -5.28 0.17 1.91
CA MET A 59 -3.84 0.44 1.76
C MET A 59 -3.03 -0.85 1.71
N HIS A 60 -3.35 -1.81 2.57
CA HIS A 60 -2.74 -3.14 2.53
C HIS A 60 -2.95 -3.80 1.16
N ASN A 61 -4.20 -3.88 0.69
CA ASN A 61 -4.54 -4.55 -0.55
C ASN A 61 -3.85 -3.94 -1.77
N ALA A 62 -3.87 -2.60 -1.88
CA ALA A 62 -3.26 -1.89 -3.00
C ALA A 62 -1.74 -2.13 -3.07
N LEU A 63 -1.05 -2.00 -1.94
CA LEU A 63 0.39 -2.19 -1.88
C LEU A 63 0.78 -3.66 -2.01
N VAL A 64 0.03 -4.61 -1.44
CA VAL A 64 0.29 -6.06 -1.60
C VAL A 64 0.11 -6.47 -3.05
N ALA A 65 -0.98 -6.04 -3.68
CA ALA A 65 -1.21 -6.31 -5.09
C ALA A 65 -0.05 -5.78 -5.93
N ARG A 66 0.31 -4.52 -5.75
CA ARG A 66 1.44 -3.91 -6.47
C ARG A 66 2.74 -4.68 -6.29
N CYS A 67 3.10 -4.94 -5.04
CA CYS A 67 4.28 -5.69 -4.61
C CYS A 67 4.37 -7.10 -5.25
N ARG A 68 3.22 -7.78 -5.39
CA ARG A 68 3.13 -9.10 -6.04
C ARG A 68 3.51 -9.06 -7.52
N TYR A 69 3.09 -8.01 -8.23
CA TYR A 69 3.31 -7.92 -9.69
C TYR A 69 4.58 -7.17 -10.09
N LEU A 70 5.16 -6.35 -9.20
CA LEU A 70 6.32 -5.51 -9.50
C LEU A 70 7.58 -5.96 -8.76
N PRO A 71 8.51 -6.70 -9.42
CA PRO A 71 9.80 -7.06 -8.84
C PRO A 71 10.63 -5.86 -8.35
N SER A 72 10.53 -4.70 -9.03
CA SER A 72 11.23 -3.47 -8.64
C SER A 72 10.83 -3.00 -7.24
N MET A 73 9.53 -2.99 -6.94
CA MET A 73 9.03 -2.67 -5.61
C MET A 73 9.60 -3.62 -4.55
N ARG A 74 9.71 -4.92 -4.86
CA ARG A 74 10.29 -5.90 -3.93
C ARG A 74 11.75 -5.58 -3.61
N GLU A 75 12.54 -5.28 -4.62
CA GLU A 75 13.95 -4.93 -4.45
C GLU A 75 14.12 -3.62 -3.68
N ASP A 76 13.29 -2.61 -3.94
CA ASP A 76 13.34 -1.36 -3.20
C ASP A 76 12.98 -1.56 -1.72
N VAL A 77 11.92 -2.32 -1.44
CA VAL A 77 11.53 -2.70 -0.07
C VAL A 77 12.65 -3.47 0.63
N ARG A 78 13.33 -4.39 -0.07
CA ARG A 78 14.45 -5.17 0.48
C ARG A 78 15.66 -4.31 0.85
N LYS A 79 15.90 -3.24 0.08
CA LYS A 79 17.04 -2.34 0.28
C LYS A 79 16.77 -1.25 1.32
N ASP A 80 15.53 -1.12 1.79
CA ASP A 80 15.13 -0.10 2.75
C ASP A 80 15.10 -0.68 4.19
N PRO A 81 16.14 -0.43 5.01
CA PRO A 81 16.22 -0.96 6.37
C PRO A 81 15.21 -0.32 7.34
N HIS A 82 14.60 0.80 6.97
CA HIS A 82 13.73 1.61 7.84
C HIS A 82 12.24 1.42 7.54
N ILE A 83 11.89 0.59 6.55
CA ILE A 83 10.52 0.45 6.06
C ILE A 83 9.51 -0.06 7.11
N VAL A 84 9.97 -0.82 8.12
CA VAL A 84 9.13 -1.35 9.21
C VAL A 84 9.12 -0.49 10.48
N TRP A 85 9.82 0.65 10.49
CA TRP A 85 10.06 1.42 11.72
C TRP A 85 8.91 2.40 12.05
N GLY A 86 7.79 2.34 11.33
CA GLY A 86 6.62 3.22 11.55
C GLY A 86 6.80 4.64 11.00
N GLU A 87 8.04 5.12 10.93
CA GLU A 87 8.38 6.43 10.40
C GLU A 87 8.56 6.38 8.88
N SER A 88 7.47 6.65 8.16
CA SER A 88 7.48 6.75 6.70
C SER A 88 6.97 8.10 6.23
N ASP A 89 7.54 8.63 5.16
CA ASP A 89 7.02 9.82 4.49
C ASP A 89 5.63 9.55 3.93
N VAL A 90 4.77 10.56 3.95
CA VAL A 90 3.41 10.43 3.40
C VAL A 90 3.49 10.55 1.87
N PRO A 91 2.70 9.79 1.09
CA PRO A 91 2.72 9.90 -0.36
C PRO A 91 2.39 11.32 -0.84
N ASP A 92 3.11 11.81 -1.86
CA ASP A 92 2.79 13.09 -2.49
C ASP A 92 1.57 12.95 -3.40
N LEU A 93 0.42 13.42 -2.90
CA LEU A 93 -0.85 13.45 -3.62
C LEU A 93 -1.27 14.87 -4.00
N SER A 94 -0.35 15.83 -4.04
CA SER A 94 -0.64 17.23 -4.39
C SER A 94 -1.36 17.36 -5.74
N GLY A 95 -1.00 16.53 -6.72
CA GLY A 95 -1.63 16.48 -8.05
C GLY A 95 -2.97 15.73 -8.14
N GLN A 96 -3.44 15.12 -7.06
CA GLN A 96 -4.68 14.33 -7.04
C GLN A 96 -5.88 15.16 -6.57
N PRO A 97 -7.10 14.93 -7.12
CA PRO A 97 -8.30 15.64 -6.69
C PRO A 97 -8.60 15.38 -5.20
N ALA A 98 -9.29 16.33 -4.57
CA ALA A 98 -9.79 16.15 -3.21
C ALA A 98 -10.82 15.01 -3.17
N SER A 99 -10.66 14.09 -2.22
CA SER A 99 -11.56 12.96 -2.02
C SER A 99 -11.45 12.44 -0.59
N LYS A 100 -12.48 11.73 -0.13
CA LYS A 100 -12.46 11.05 1.18
C LYS A 100 -11.33 10.03 1.27
N ALA A 101 -11.07 9.28 0.19
CA ALA A 101 -9.98 8.32 0.15
C ALA A 101 -8.62 9.00 0.37
N LYS A 102 -8.39 10.15 -0.27
CA LYS A 102 -7.18 10.96 -0.07
C LYS A 102 -7.04 11.41 1.39
N GLU A 103 -8.09 12.02 1.95
CA GLU A 103 -8.10 12.51 3.34
C GLU A 103 -7.85 11.39 4.36
N ALA A 104 -8.49 10.24 4.17
CA ALA A 104 -8.32 9.08 5.02
C ALA A 104 -6.91 8.50 4.93
N LEU A 105 -6.33 8.43 3.72
CA LEU A 105 -4.95 7.97 3.54
C LEU A 105 -3.96 8.86 4.29
N PHE A 106 -4.08 10.19 4.14
CA PHE A 106 -3.23 11.15 4.85
C PHE A 106 -3.36 11.00 6.37
N SER A 107 -4.58 10.86 6.87
CA SER A 107 -4.88 10.77 8.30
C SER A 107 -4.35 9.49 8.95
N HIS A 108 -4.31 8.39 8.20
CA HIS A 108 -4.03 7.06 8.74
C HIS A 108 -2.73 6.42 8.23
N TRP A 109 -1.99 7.09 7.34
CA TRP A 109 -0.75 6.58 6.75
C TRP A 109 0.23 6.05 7.81
N SER A 110 0.65 6.93 8.74
CA SER A 110 1.66 6.59 9.76
C SER A 110 1.22 5.46 10.67
N LYS A 111 -0.09 5.27 10.85
CA LYS A 111 -0.65 4.21 11.70
C LYS A 111 -0.52 2.82 11.06
N TYR A 112 -0.62 2.73 9.73
CA TYR A 112 -0.79 1.43 9.06
C TYR A 112 0.31 1.07 8.07
N VAL A 113 1.11 2.04 7.61
CA VAL A 113 2.13 1.81 6.57
C VAL A 113 3.15 0.75 6.98
N ALA A 114 3.62 0.77 8.24
CA ALA A 114 4.55 -0.23 8.75
C ALA A 114 3.91 -1.62 8.92
N THR A 115 2.61 -1.68 9.21
CA THR A 115 1.87 -2.95 9.24
C THR A 115 1.80 -3.54 7.84
N ALA A 116 1.45 -2.74 6.84
CA ALA A 116 1.48 -3.15 5.44
C ALA A 116 2.90 -3.60 5.02
N ALA A 117 3.94 -2.85 5.41
CA ALA A 117 5.34 -3.18 5.17
C ALA A 117 5.74 -4.57 5.70
N THR A 118 5.34 -4.87 6.94
CA THR A 118 5.67 -6.12 7.62
C THR A 118 5.07 -7.32 6.88
N VAL A 119 3.85 -7.18 6.37
CA VAL A 119 3.19 -8.24 5.58
C VAL A 119 3.95 -8.48 4.26
N PHE A 120 4.46 -7.45 3.59
CA PHE A 120 5.29 -7.66 2.37
C PHE A 120 6.52 -8.50 2.68
N ILE A 121 7.25 -8.16 3.73
CA ILE A 121 8.48 -8.85 4.12
C ILE A 121 8.17 -10.32 4.45
N ALA A 122 7.10 -10.58 5.21
CA ALA A 122 6.67 -11.94 5.53
C ALA A 122 6.26 -12.75 4.29
N LEU A 123 5.51 -12.14 3.36
CA LEU A 123 5.11 -12.77 2.11
C LEU A 123 6.32 -13.03 1.19
N PHE A 124 7.28 -12.11 1.10
CA PHE A 124 8.51 -12.30 0.34
C PHE A 124 9.33 -13.47 0.86
N HIS A 125 9.56 -13.53 2.17
CA HIS A 125 10.31 -14.64 2.77
C HIS A 125 9.68 -15.99 2.44
N ARG A 126 8.34 -16.07 2.43
CA ARG A 126 7.61 -17.29 2.10
C ARG A 126 7.70 -17.64 0.61
N TRP A 127 7.59 -16.66 -0.29
CA TRP A 127 7.66 -16.92 -1.74
C TRP A 127 9.06 -17.28 -2.20
N TYR A 128 10.09 -16.65 -1.64
CA TYR A 128 11.48 -16.98 -1.97
C TYR A 128 11.84 -18.42 -1.57
N GLN A 129 11.34 -18.90 -0.44
CA GLN A 129 11.53 -20.30 -0.06
C GLN A 129 10.87 -21.27 -1.05
N GLN A 130 9.71 -20.90 -1.63
CA GLN A 130 9.03 -21.73 -2.61
C GLN A 130 9.69 -21.70 -4.00
N GLU A 131 10.27 -20.57 -4.44
CA GLU A 131 10.95 -20.47 -5.74
C GLU A 131 12.34 -21.13 -5.76
N MET A 132 12.99 -21.31 -4.60
CA MET A 132 14.27 -22.02 -4.49
C MET A 132 14.15 -23.54 -4.33
N GLU A 133 12.93 -24.06 -4.17
CA GLU A 133 12.64 -25.49 -4.05
C GLU A 133 12.26 -26.16 -5.40
N TYR A 134 12.33 -25.41 -6.51
CA TYR A 134 12.14 -25.90 -7.88
C TYR A 134 13.32 -25.54 -8.79
#